data_AF-A0A9E4JN21-F1
#
_entry.id   AF-A0A9E4JN21-F1
#
_cell.length_a   1.000
_cell.length_b   1.000
_cell.length_c   1.000
_cell.angle_alpha   90.00
_cell.angle_beta   90.00
_cell.angle_gamma   90.00
#
_symmetry.space_group_name_H-M   'P 1'
#
loop_
_entity.id
_entity.type
_entity.pdbx_description
1 polymer ?
#
loop_
_entity_poly.entity_id
_entity_poly.type
_entity_poly.pdbx_seq_one_letter_code
_entity_poly.pdbx_strand_id
1 'polypeptide(L)'
;MYATTTVYEIKHYQVNGQERFSKLQTRKLLGIRHRDTLIKNVAYLKKAEVNLSGTVFTWDDIYELLALHLYLNINRGDTVTFTRKMYTIIRQSGMENVKTVLSSFDIDLDQIFEEIQNDFNRQQIFRKAK
;
A
#
# COMPACT_ATOMS: atom_id res chain seq x y z
N MET A 1 16.63 -33.97 7.99
CA MET A 1 16.33 -32.90 7.00
C MET A 1 16.05 -31.62 7.78
N TYR A 2 16.94 -30.63 7.71
CA TYR A 2 16.71 -29.34 8.37
C TYR A 2 15.91 -28.44 7.42
N ALA A 3 14.73 -28.00 7.87
CA ALA A 3 13.89 -27.09 7.12
C ALA A 3 14.55 -25.72 7.03
N THR A 4 14.86 -25.30 5.81
CA THR A 4 15.35 -23.95 5.49
C THR A 4 14.24 -22.95 5.78
N THR A 5 14.21 -22.40 6.99
CA THR A 5 13.30 -21.31 7.34
C THR A 5 13.87 -20.04 6.73
N THR A 6 13.39 -19.64 5.56
CA THR A 6 13.77 -18.36 4.95
C THR A 6 13.13 -17.23 5.76
N VAL A 7 13.80 -16.80 6.82
CA VAL A 7 13.41 -15.60 7.57
C VAL A 7 13.80 -14.39 6.71
N TYR A 8 12.84 -13.85 5.96
CA TYR A 8 13.09 -12.64 5.19
C TYR A 8 13.23 -11.43 6.13
N GLU A 9 14.45 -10.93 6.27
CA GLU A 9 14.79 -9.74 7.05
C GLU A 9 14.01 -8.50 6.54
N ILE A 10 13.22 -7.86 7.42
CA ILE A 10 12.42 -6.67 7.12
C ILE A 10 13.24 -5.46 7.59
N LYS A 11 14.10 -4.91 6.71
CA LYS A 11 14.92 -3.72 6.99
C LYS A 11 14.07 -2.45 6.94
N HIS A 12 13.50 -2.01 8.06
CA HIS A 12 12.86 -0.70 8.20
C HIS A 12 13.82 0.25 8.92
N TYR A 13 13.77 1.54 8.59
CA TYR A 13 14.66 2.53 9.19
C TYR A 13 13.80 3.64 9.81
N GLN A 14 14.14 4.02 11.04
CA GLN A 14 13.63 5.23 11.67
C GLN A 14 14.45 6.40 11.14
N VAL A 15 13.83 7.30 10.39
CA VAL A 15 14.48 8.53 9.93
C VAL A 15 13.70 9.69 10.54
N ASN A 16 14.36 10.47 11.41
CA ASN A 16 13.74 11.60 12.13
C ASN A 16 12.49 11.20 12.94
N GLY A 17 12.47 9.99 13.51
CA GLY A 17 11.32 9.47 14.28
C GLY A 17 10.14 8.99 13.44
N GLN A 18 10.28 8.94 12.11
CA GLN A 18 9.29 8.37 11.21
C GLN A 18 9.73 7.00 10.70
N GLU A 19 8.81 6.05 10.73
CA GLU A 19 9.00 4.74 10.11
C GLU A 19 9.04 4.85 8.59
N ARG A 20 10.10 4.26 8.01
CA ARG A 20 10.27 4.18 6.56
C ARG A 20 10.46 2.75 6.08
N PHE A 21 9.78 2.45 4.98
CA PHE A 21 9.70 1.13 4.37
C PHE A 21 10.38 1.12 3.01
N SER A 22 11.22 0.13 2.75
CA SER A 22 11.77 -0.13 1.42
C SER A 22 10.68 -0.62 0.44
N LYS A 23 10.93 -0.52 -0.86
CA LYS A 23 10.07 -1.07 -1.92
C LYS A 23 9.64 -2.52 -1.66
N LEU A 24 10.56 -3.35 -1.16
CA LEU A 24 10.26 -4.76 -0.89
C LEU A 24 9.27 -4.92 0.27
N GLN A 25 9.40 -4.11 1.32
CA GLN A 25 8.49 -4.16 2.48
C GLN A 25 7.14 -3.59 2.12
N THR A 26 7.09 -2.43 1.48
CA THR A 26 5.84 -1.83 0.97
C THR A 26 5.08 -2.83 0.10
N ARG A 27 5.77 -3.55 -0.79
CA ARG A 27 5.15 -4.60 -1.60
C ARG A 27 4.54 -5.73 -0.76
N LYS A 28 5.23 -6.16 0.30
CA LYS A 28 4.76 -7.21 1.21
C LYS A 28 3.56 -6.75 2.03
N LEU A 29 3.62 -5.55 2.59
CA LEU A 29 2.54 -4.94 3.37
C LEU A 29 1.25 -4.83 2.54
N LEU A 30 1.38 -4.42 1.28
CA LEU A 30 0.25 -4.26 0.36
C LEU A 30 -0.20 -5.56 -0.32
N GLY A 31 0.41 -6.71 -0.02
CA GLY A 31 0.08 -7.98 -0.69
C GLY A 31 0.39 -8.02 -2.20
N ILE A 32 1.20 -7.10 -2.71
CA ILE A 32 1.45 -6.97 -4.16
C ILE A 32 2.40 -8.08 -4.65
N ARG A 33 1.88 -9.01 -5.45
CA ARG A 33 2.67 -10.15 -5.95
C ARG A 33 3.83 -9.75 -6.87
N HIS A 34 3.60 -8.85 -7.82
CA HIS A 34 4.58 -8.50 -8.85
C HIS A 34 5.28 -7.18 -8.55
N ARG A 35 6.63 -7.16 -8.66
CA ARG A 35 7.45 -5.96 -8.46
C ARG A 35 6.99 -4.80 -9.36
N ASP A 36 6.66 -5.09 -10.60
CA ASP A 36 6.29 -4.08 -11.59
C ASP A 36 4.98 -3.38 -11.26
N THR A 37 4.06 -4.06 -10.56
CA THR A 37 2.81 -3.45 -10.11
C THR A 37 3.09 -2.29 -9.16
N LEU A 38 3.97 -2.49 -8.17
CA LEU A 38 4.36 -1.42 -7.25
C LEU A 38 5.05 -0.27 -7.99
N ILE A 39 5.98 -0.58 -8.90
CA ILE A 39 6.70 0.45 -9.69
C ILE A 39 5.73 1.29 -10.51
N LYS A 40 4.77 0.65 -11.19
CA LYS A 40 3.73 1.32 -11.97
C LYS A 40 2.84 2.20 -11.10
N ASN A 41 2.46 1.72 -9.91
CA ASN A 41 1.63 2.49 -8.98
C ASN A 41 2.37 3.71 -8.42
N VAL A 42 3.64 3.57 -8.01
CA VAL A 42 4.48 4.69 -7.55
C VAL A 42 4.67 5.73 -8.65
N ALA A 43 5.01 5.29 -9.87
CA ALA A 43 5.17 6.19 -11.01
C ALA A 43 3.87 6.95 -11.33
N TYR A 44 2.72 6.32 -11.07
CA TYR A 44 1.43 6.92 -11.31
C TYR A 44 1.06 7.97 -10.25
N LEU A 45 1.21 7.65 -8.98
CA LEU A 45 0.94 8.60 -7.89
C LEU A 45 1.84 9.84 -7.98
N LYS A 46 3.10 9.69 -8.43
CA LYS A 46 3.98 10.85 -8.72
C LYS A 46 3.42 11.76 -9.82
N LYS A 47 2.76 11.21 -10.84
CA LYS A 47 2.09 12.00 -11.89
C LYS A 47 0.82 12.68 -11.38
N ALA A 48 0.20 12.12 -10.34
CA ALA A 48 -0.93 12.71 -9.64
C ALA A 48 -0.49 13.72 -8.55
N GLU A 49 0.78 14.17 -8.60
CA GLU A 49 1.38 15.14 -7.68
C GLU A 49 1.41 14.70 -6.21
N VAL A 50 1.26 13.41 -5.94
CA VAL A 50 1.47 12.84 -4.61
C VAL A 50 2.98 12.80 -4.32
N ASN A 51 3.39 13.45 -3.24
CA ASN A 51 4.80 13.59 -2.87
C ASN A 51 5.38 12.30 -2.28
N LEU A 52 5.67 11.33 -3.15
CA LEU A 52 6.30 10.06 -2.79
C LEU A 52 7.83 10.16 -2.94
N SER A 53 8.57 9.78 -1.90
CA SER A 53 10.05 9.76 -1.98
C SER A 53 10.54 8.85 -3.12
N GLY A 54 9.81 7.76 -3.41
CA GLY A 54 10.08 6.81 -4.50
C GLY A 54 11.22 5.81 -4.23
N THR A 55 11.96 5.99 -3.14
CA THR A 55 13.05 5.09 -2.71
C THR A 55 12.67 4.35 -1.43
N VAL A 56 12.07 5.08 -0.49
CA VAL A 56 11.46 4.58 0.75
C VAL A 56 10.06 5.17 0.92
N PHE A 57 9.22 4.56 1.73
CA PHE A 57 7.81 4.94 1.87
C PHE A 57 7.47 5.14 3.34
N THR A 58 6.68 6.16 3.66
CA THR A 58 6.06 6.35 4.98
C THR A 58 4.74 5.56 5.07
N TRP A 59 4.08 5.59 6.23
CA TRP A 59 2.72 5.09 6.37
C TRP A 59 1.73 5.82 5.47
N ASP A 60 1.84 7.15 5.35
CA ASP A 60 1.01 7.95 4.44
C ASP A 60 1.21 7.53 2.97
N ASP A 61 2.45 7.28 2.58
CA ASP A 61 2.76 6.78 1.23
C ASP A 61 2.14 5.38 1.00
N ILE A 62 2.17 4.52 2.00
CA ILE A 62 1.55 3.18 1.95
C ILE A 62 0.04 3.30 1.83
N TYR A 63 -0.58 4.24 2.56
CA TYR A 63 -2.02 4.49 2.50
C TYR A 63 -2.47 4.89 1.09
N GLU A 64 -1.77 5.84 0.47
CA GLU A 64 -2.02 6.25 -0.93
C GLU A 64 -1.82 5.09 -1.92
N LEU A 65 -0.77 4.29 -1.72
CA LEU A 65 -0.51 3.12 -2.55
C LEU A 65 -1.57 2.02 -2.39
N LEU A 66 -2.08 1.82 -1.17
CA LEU A 66 -3.16 0.89 -0.87
C LEU A 66 -4.45 1.31 -1.56
N ALA A 67 -4.82 2.59 -1.44
CA ALA A 67 -6.01 3.14 -2.08
C ALA A 67 -5.99 2.93 -3.61
N LEU A 68 -4.88 3.28 -4.26
CA LEU A 68 -4.70 3.04 -5.70
C LEU A 68 -4.71 1.54 -6.03
N HIS A 69 -4.09 0.70 -5.20
CA HIS A 69 -4.03 -0.73 -5.44
C HIS A 69 -5.41 -1.40 -5.39
N LEU A 70 -6.19 -1.10 -4.34
CA LEU A 70 -7.55 -1.60 -4.17
C LEU A 70 -8.45 -1.10 -5.29
N TYR A 71 -8.40 0.20 -5.59
CA TYR A 71 -9.19 0.81 -6.66
C TYR A 71 -8.97 0.13 -8.02
N LEU A 72 -7.72 -0.13 -8.40
CA LEU A 72 -7.41 -0.78 -9.69
C LEU A 72 -7.76 -2.27 -9.72
N ASN A 73 -7.92 -2.89 -8.56
CA ASN A 73 -8.26 -4.30 -8.42
C ASN A 73 -9.77 -4.54 -8.26
N ILE A 74 -10.59 -3.49 -8.21
CA ILE A 74 -12.04 -3.64 -8.28
C ILE A 74 -12.36 -4.35 -9.60
N ASN A 75 -12.83 -5.59 -9.51
CA ASN A 75 -13.22 -6.42 -10.63
C ASN A 75 -14.66 -6.86 -10.41
N ARG A 76 -15.59 -6.40 -11.25
CA ARG A 76 -17.02 -6.68 -11.04
C ARG A 76 -17.77 -7.23 -12.24
N GLY A 77 -17.09 -7.82 -13.25
CA GLY A 77 -17.77 -8.40 -14.41
C GLY A 77 -18.54 -7.40 -15.30
N ASP A 78 -18.76 -6.17 -14.84
CA ASP A 78 -19.47 -5.08 -15.49
C ASP A 78 -18.54 -4.14 -16.26
N THR A 79 -19.15 -3.33 -17.13
CA THR A 79 -18.56 -2.42 -18.13
C THR A 79 -17.72 -1.27 -17.56
N VAL A 80 -17.62 -1.12 -16.24
CA VAL A 80 -16.89 -0.03 -15.58
C VAL A 80 -15.40 -0.31 -15.58
N THR A 81 -14.63 0.48 -16.34
CA THR A 81 -13.17 0.35 -16.42
C THR A 81 -12.50 1.24 -15.38
N PHE A 82 -12.01 0.64 -14.29
CA PHE A 82 -11.19 1.32 -13.28
C PHE A 82 -9.80 1.61 -13.82
N THR A 83 -9.62 2.82 -14.35
CA THR A 83 -8.34 3.26 -14.89
C THR A 83 -7.57 4.10 -13.88
N ARG A 84 -6.24 4.07 -14.02
CA ARG A 84 -5.35 4.99 -13.30
C ARG A 84 -5.76 6.45 -13.52
N LYS A 85 -6.08 6.85 -14.77
CA LYS A 85 -6.53 8.22 -15.10
C LYS A 85 -7.71 8.67 -14.23
N MET A 86 -8.71 7.81 -14.10
CA MET A 86 -9.89 8.08 -13.29
C MET A 86 -9.56 8.20 -11.80
N TYR A 87 -8.65 7.37 -11.29
CA TYR A 87 -8.14 7.51 -9.92
C TYR A 87 -7.57 8.91 -9.66
N THR A 88 -6.73 9.44 -10.56
CA THR A 88 -6.13 10.78 -10.36
C THR A 88 -7.19 11.86 -10.27
N ILE A 89 -8.20 11.84 -11.16
CA ILE A 89 -9.27 12.84 -11.17
C ILE A 89 -10.05 12.81 -9.84
N ILE A 90 -10.40 11.61 -9.38
CA ILE A 90 -11.13 11.42 -8.12
C ILE A 90 -10.26 11.86 -6.94
N ARG A 91 -8.99 11.44 -6.90
CA ARG A 91 -8.03 11.76 -5.84
C ARG A 91 -7.71 13.25 -5.75
N GLN A 92 -7.62 13.96 -6.88
CA GLN A 92 -7.43 15.41 -6.94
C GLN A 92 -8.61 16.16 -6.32
N SER A 93 -9.80 15.59 -6.38
CA SER A 93 -11.00 16.12 -5.71
C SER A 93 -11.03 15.81 -4.21
N GLY A 94 -10.13 14.96 -3.71
CA GLY A 94 -9.98 14.59 -2.30
C GLY A 94 -9.95 13.07 -2.08
N MET A 95 -9.24 12.63 -1.05
CA MET A 95 -9.16 11.20 -0.66
C MET A 95 -10.54 10.63 -0.26
N GLU A 96 -11.41 11.46 0.34
CA GLU A 96 -12.79 11.05 0.70
C GLU A 96 -13.62 10.59 -0.50
N ASN A 97 -13.36 11.13 -1.70
CA ASN A 97 -14.03 10.64 -2.92
C ASN A 97 -13.51 9.26 -3.34
N VAL A 98 -12.22 9.00 -3.15
CA VAL A 98 -11.64 7.67 -3.39
C VAL A 98 -12.25 6.67 -2.42
N LYS A 99 -12.35 7.02 -1.13
CA LYS A 99 -13.04 6.21 -0.11
C LYS A 99 -14.49 5.92 -0.50
N THR A 100 -15.24 6.95 -0.91
CA THR A 100 -16.64 6.81 -1.36
C THR A 100 -16.76 5.80 -2.50
N VAL A 101 -15.85 5.85 -3.48
CA VAL A 101 -15.82 4.84 -4.56
C VAL A 101 -15.52 3.46 -3.99
N LEU A 102 -14.49 3.28 -3.18
CA LEU A 102 -14.14 1.98 -2.59
C LEU A 102 -15.31 1.40 -1.76
N SER A 103 -15.96 2.21 -0.93
CA SER A 103 -17.10 1.80 -0.10
C SER A 103 -18.29 1.33 -0.92
N SER A 104 -18.51 1.87 -2.13
CA SER A 104 -19.56 1.36 -3.04
C SER A 104 -19.32 -0.07 -3.55
N PHE A 105 -18.11 -0.61 -3.32
CA PHE A 105 -17.72 -1.99 -3.58
C PHE A 105 -17.46 -2.78 -2.29
N ASP A 106 -17.99 -2.33 -1.15
CA ASP A 106 -17.84 -2.96 0.16
C ASP A 106 -16.36 -3.05 0.62
N ILE A 107 -15.52 -2.10 0.16
CA ILE A 107 -14.11 -1.99 0.54
C ILE A 107 -13.95 -0.83 1.52
N ASP A 108 -13.61 -1.13 2.77
CA ASP A 108 -13.23 -0.14 3.79
C ASP A 108 -11.70 0.06 3.79
N LEU A 109 -11.24 1.20 3.27
CA LEU A 109 -9.82 1.52 3.17
C LEU A 109 -9.16 1.68 4.55
N ASP A 110 -9.85 2.32 5.49
CA ASP A 110 -9.27 2.64 6.80
C ASP A 110 -9.12 1.37 7.63
N GLN A 111 -10.14 0.50 7.62
CA GLN A 111 -10.08 -0.79 8.29
C GLN A 111 -8.95 -1.67 7.73
N ILE A 112 -8.85 -1.81 6.40
CA ILE A 112 -7.79 -2.64 5.79
C ILE A 112 -6.41 -2.07 6.13
N PHE A 113 -6.27 -0.75 6.14
CA PHE A 113 -5.00 -0.11 6.51
C PHE A 113 -4.64 -0.35 7.97
N GLU A 114 -5.60 -0.23 8.89
CA GLU A 114 -5.42 -0.52 10.31
C GLU A 114 -4.99 -1.99 10.53
N GLU A 115 -5.60 -2.94 9.83
CA GLU A 115 -5.23 -4.36 9.87
C GLU A 115 -3.76 -4.57 9.46
N ILE A 116 -3.31 -3.90 8.39
CA ILE A 116 -1.91 -3.95 7.93
C ILE A 116 -0.96 -3.40 9.00
N GLN A 117 -1.31 -2.27 9.63
CA GLN A 117 -0.48 -1.67 10.69
C GLN A 117 -0.41 -2.59 11.91
N ASN A 118 -1.55 -3.16 12.32
CA ASN A 118 -1.63 -4.09 13.44
C ASN A 118 -0.82 -5.37 13.17
N ASP A 119 -0.89 -5.93 11.98
CA ASP A 119 -0.08 -7.08 11.57
C ASP A 119 1.42 -6.79 11.61
N PHE A 120 1.83 -5.62 11.11
CA PHE A 120 3.22 -5.20 11.18
C PHE A 120 3.69 -5.09 12.64
N ASN A 121 2.92 -4.41 13.50
CA ASN A 121 3.25 -4.20 14.91
C ASN A 121 3.36 -5.52 15.66
N ARG A 122 2.42 -6.46 15.45
CA ARG A 122 2.49 -7.81 16.02
C ARG A 122 3.81 -8.49 15.66
N GLN A 123 4.20 -8.46 14.39
CA GLN A 123 5.44 -9.09 13.92
C GLN A 123 6.70 -8.46 14.52
N GLN A 124 6.69 -7.16 14.88
CA GLN A 124 7.82 -6.52 15.55
C GLN A 124 7.93 -6.90 17.02
N ILE A 125 6.81 -7.04 17.74
CA ILE A 125 6.79 -7.42 19.16
C ILE A 125 7.36 -8.83 19.35
N PHE A 126 6.94 -9.80 18.52
CA PHE A 126 7.48 -11.18 18.58
C PHE A 126 8.98 -11.28 18.30
N ARG A 127 9.57 -10.28 17.64
CA ARG A 127 11.02 -10.23 17.39
C ARG A 127 11.81 -9.64 18.55
N LYS A 128 11.24 -8.70 19.31
CA LYS A 128 11.88 -8.14 20.51
C LYS A 128 11.84 -9.09 21.70
N ALA A 129 10.92 -10.06 21.68
CA ALA A 129 10.77 -11.08 22.72
C ALA A 129 11.65 -12.33 22.50
N LYS A 130 12.48 -12.37 21.45
CA LYS A 130 13.36 -13.48 21.09
C LYS A 130 14.82 -13.03 21.12
#